data_AF-A0A2P2IJP7-F1
#
_entry.id   AF-A0A2P2IJP7-F1
#
_cell.length_a   1.000
_cell.length_b   1.000
_cell.length_c   1.000
_cell.angle_alpha   90.00
_cell.angle_beta   90.00
_cell.angle_gamma   90.00
#
_symmetry.space_group_name_H-M   'P 1'
#
loop_
_entity.id
_entity.type
_entity.pdbx_description
1 polymer ?
#
loop_
_entity_poly.entity_id
_entity_poly.type
_entity_poly.pdbx_seq_one_letter_code
_entity_poly.pdbx_strand_id
1 'polypeptide(L)' 'MAALYLASAAGKHVNGTTLVVDGGSWLGQPRNLPKDAVKQLSRAVERRSRDAPVGVPKSSRL' A
#
# COMPACT_ATOMS: atom_id res chain seq x y z
N MET A 1 13.78 -13.58 11.51
CA MET A 1 14.89 -12.69 11.89
C MET A 1 14.61 -11.87 13.16
N ALA A 2 13.44 -11.23 13.33
CA ALA A 2 13.16 -10.36 14.48
C ALA A 2 13.41 -11.01 15.87
N ALA A 3 12.99 -12.28 16.05
CA ALA A 3 13.25 -13.01 17.29
C ALA A 3 14.75 -13.19 17.57
N LEU A 4 15.54 -13.52 16.55
CA LEU A 4 17.00 -13.64 16.68
C LEU A 4 17.65 -12.29 17.00
N TYR A 5 17.18 -11.19 16.40
CA TYR A 5 17.66 -9.85 16.72
C TYR A 5 17.45 -9.50 18.20
N LEU A 6 16.22 -9.67 18.70
CA LEU A 6 15.88 -9.39 20.10
C LEU A 6 16.61 -10.31 21.08
N ALA A 7 16.84 -11.58 20.72
CA ALA A 7 17.57 -12.54 21.54
C ALA A 7 19.11 -12.37 21.49
N SER A 8 19.64 -11.59 20.55
CA SER A 8 21.07 -11.40 20.34
C SER A 8 21.62 -10.19 21.10
N ALA A 9 22.96 -10.08 21.15
CA ALA A 9 23.65 -8.90 21.67
C ALA A 9 23.28 -7.59 20.94
N ALA A 10 22.80 -7.66 19.69
CA ALA A 10 22.34 -6.48 18.95
C ALA A 10 21.04 -5.90 19.53
N GLY A 11 20.23 -6.71 20.22
CA GLY A 11 18.98 -6.30 20.86
C GLY A 11 19.12 -5.85 22.32
N LYS A 12 20.34 -5.81 22.89
CA LYS A 12 20.58 -5.68 24.35
C LYS A 12 19.96 -4.45 25.04
N HIS A 13 19.62 -3.40 24.28
CA HIS A 13 18.99 -2.18 24.80
C HIS A 13 17.55 -1.98 24.31
N VAL A 14 16.97 -2.96 23.62
CA VAL A 14 15.58 -2.92 23.16
C VAL A 14 14.73 -3.64 24.21
N ASN A 15 14.14 -2.88 25.12
CA ASN A 15 13.34 -3.38 26.24
C ASN A 15 12.02 -2.61 26.38
N GLY A 16 11.06 -3.19 27.12
CA GLY A 16 9.77 -2.55 27.43
C GLY A 16 8.90 -2.21 26.20
N THR A 17 9.21 -2.77 25.03
CA THR A 17 8.55 -2.42 23.77
C THR A 17 8.08 -3.68 23.03
N THR A 18 7.09 -3.50 22.15
CA THR A 18 6.62 -4.53 21.24
C THR A 18 7.12 -4.23 19.83
N LEU A 19 8.00 -5.09 19.32
CA LEU A 19 8.46 -5.01 17.94
C LEU A 19 7.43 -5.70 17.03
N VAL A 20 6.72 -4.92 16.22
CA VAL A 20 5.70 -5.44 15.29
C VAL A 20 6.36 -6.10 14.08
N VAL A 21 5.92 -7.32 13.75
CA VAL A 21 6.46 -8.13 12.63
C VAL A 21 5.33 -8.71 11.79
N ASP A 22 4.62 -7.84 11.07
CA ASP A 22 3.39 -8.18 10.34
C ASP A 22 3.40 -7.78 8.86
N GLY A 23 4.57 -7.40 8.32
CA GLY A 23 4.70 -6.94 6.94
C GLY A 23 4.13 -5.54 6.68
N GLY A 24 3.92 -4.72 7.72
CA GLY A 24 3.40 -3.36 7.61
C GLY A 24 1.88 -3.26 7.77
N SER A 25 1.20 -4.35 8.12
CA SER A 25 -0.26 -4.38 8.30
C SER A 25 -0.73 -3.42 9.40
N TRP A 26 0.08 -3.21 10.45
CA TRP A 26 -0.22 -2.33 11.58
C TRP A 26 -0.36 -0.87 11.17
N LEU A 27 0.41 -0.46 10.15
CA LEU A 27 0.35 0.88 9.59
C LEU A 27 -0.69 1.00 8.47
N GLY A 28 -1.26 -0.13 8.03
CA GLY A 28 -2.25 -0.20 6.97
C GLY A 28 -3.64 0.20 7.47
N GLN A 29 -4.38 0.93 6.63
CA GLN A 29 -5.82 1.12 6.84
C GLN A 29 -6.57 -0.16 6.42
N PRO A 30 -7.59 -0.58 7.19
CA PRO A 30 -8.50 -1.64 6.74
C PRO A 30 -9.10 -1.29 5.38
N ARG A 31 -9.29 -2.30 4.54
CA ARG A 31 -9.99 -2.08 3.27
C ARG A 31 -11.46 -1.81 3.58
N ASN A 32 -11.90 -0.57 3.36
CA ASN A 32 -13.32 -0.19 3.49
C ASN A 32 -14.25 -0.89 2.48
N LEU A 33 -13.68 -1.60 1.49
CA LEU A 33 -14.40 -2.26 0.42
C LEU A 33 -13.87 -3.69 0.20
N PRO A 34 -14.78 -4.67 -0.03
CA PRO A 34 -14.41 -6.02 -0.44
C PRO A 34 -13.54 -6.05 -1.70
N LYS A 35 -12.73 -7.11 -1.85
CA LYS A 35 -11.74 -7.19 -2.94
C LYS A 35 -12.36 -7.02 -4.33
N ASP A 36 -13.52 -7.59 -4.56
CA ASP A 36 -14.17 -7.53 -5.87
C ASP A 36 -14.81 -6.18 -6.12
N ALA A 37 -15.32 -5.50 -5.09
CA ALA A 37 -15.80 -4.12 -5.21
C ALA A 37 -14.68 -3.15 -5.60
N VAL A 38 -13.48 -3.32 -5.04
CA VAL A 38 -12.29 -2.54 -5.44
C VAL A 38 -11.91 -2.79 -6.90
N LYS A 39 -11.95 -4.05 -7.37
CA LYS A 39 -11.67 -4.36 -8.79
C LYS A 39 -12.68 -3.67 -9.71
N GLN A 40 -13.97 -3.70 -9.38
CA GLN A 40 -15.00 -3.05 -10.20
C GLN A 40 -14.81 -1.53 -10.25
N LEU A 41 -14.56 -0.90 -9.10
CA LEU A 41 -14.28 0.53 -9.03
C LEU A 41 -13.03 0.91 -9.83
N SER A 42 -11.94 0.14 -9.69
CA SER A 42 -10.70 0.38 -10.43
C SER A 42 -10.92 0.31 -11.94
N ARG A 43 -11.69 -0.67 -12.44
CA ARG A 43 -12.05 -0.76 -13.87
C ARG A 43 -12.91 0.41 -14.33
N ALA A 44 -13.84 0.87 -13.50
CA ALA A 44 -14.68 2.02 -13.82
C ALA A 44 -13.85 3.31 -13.94
N VAL A 45 -12.92 3.56 -13.02
CA VAL A 45 -12.01 4.70 -13.05
C VAL A 45 -11.08 4.64 -14.27
N GLU A 46 -10.53 3.46 -14.57
CA GLU A 46 -9.64 3.26 -15.70
C GLU A 46 -10.33 3.53 -17.04
N ARG A 47 -11.56 3.04 -17.24
CA ARG A 47 -12.37 3.37 -18.43
C ARG A 47 -12.60 4.88 -18.54
N ARG A 48 -13.08 5.51 -17.46
CA ARG A 48 -13.32 6.97 -17.42
C ARG A 48 -12.07 7.78 -17.76
N SER A 49 -10.90 7.34 -17.27
CA SER A 49 -9.62 8.00 -17.55
C SER A 49 -9.19 7.90 -19.01
N ARG A 50 -9.55 6.82 -19.73
CA ARG A 50 -9.28 6.69 -21.16
C ARG A 50 -10.20 7.59 -22.00
N ASP A 51 -11.48 7.64 -21.64
CA ASP A 51 -12.49 8.37 -22.41
C ASP A 51 -12.32 9.90 -22.29
N ALA A 52 -11.82 10.38 -21.15
CA ALA A 52 -11.52 11.78 -20.90
C ALA A 52 -10.10 11.94 -20.31
N PRO A 53 -9.04 11.92 -21.15
CA PRO A 53 -7.67 12.05 -20.68
C PRO A 53 -7.47 13.44 -20.04
N VAL A 54 -7.34 13.48 -18.72
CA VAL A 54 -6.97 14.67 -17.97
C VAL A 54 -5.44 14.78 -17.92
N GLY A 55 -4.89 15.90 -18.36
CA GLY A 55 -3.45 16.20 -18.28
C GLY A 55 -2.59 15.69 -19.45
N VAL A 56 -3.17 15.08 -20.48
CA VAL A 56 -2.45 14.76 -21.73
C VAL A 56 -2.65 15.91 -22.73
N PRO A 57 -1.60 16.62 -23.16
CA PRO A 57 -1.73 17.65 -24.18
C PRO A 57 -2.28 17.03 -25.46
N LYS A 58 -3.32 17.65 -26.06
CA LYS A 58 -3.76 17.27 -27.41
C LYS A 58 -2.59 17.59 -28.35
N SER A 59 -1.92 16.57 -28.88
CA SER A 59 -0.98 16.77 -29.98
C SER A 59 -1.76 17.38 -31.14
N SER A 60 -1.60 18.68 -31.39
CA SER A 60 -2.10 19.31 -32.59
C SER A 60 -1.27 18.77 -33.74
N ARG A 61 -1.94 18.05 -34.64
CA ARG A 61 -1.39 17.58 -35.90
C ARG A 61 -0.92 18.80 -36.71
N LEU A 62 0.39 18.90 -36.95
CA LEU A 62 0.96 19.64 -38.09
C LEU A 62 0.69 18.84 -39.37
#